data_AF-A0A1V2A3R9-F1
#
_entry.id   AF-A0A1V2A3R9-F1
#
_cell.length_a   1.000
_cell.length_b   1.000
_cell.length_c   1.000
_cell.angle_alpha   90.00
_cell.angle_beta   90.00
_cell.angle_gamma   90.00
#
_symmetry.space_group_name_H-M   'P 1'
#
loop_
_entity.id
_entity.type
_entity.pdbx_description
1 polymer ?
#
loop_
_entity_poly.entity_id
_entity_poly.type
_entity_poly.pdbx_seq_one_letter_code
_entity_poly.pdbx_strand_id
1 'polypeptide(L)'
;MEITFYVLKCGEQYVRTNAIRSGSVHLTNRLADADRFGSEEFAKNFFQSLMINSKDYMIDSSIKMDTVKIVSEILKIEDNFKNL
;
A
#
# COMPACT_ATOMS: atom_id res chain seq x y z
N MET A 1 -15.67 -3.58 -14.47
CA MET A 1 -14.84 -4.70 -13.96
C MET A 1 -14.44 -4.44 -12.50
N GLU A 2 -14.45 -5.43 -11.63
CA GLU A 2 -13.98 -5.28 -10.23
C GLU A 2 -12.60 -5.91 -10.07
N ILE A 3 -11.65 -5.16 -9.49
CA ILE A 3 -10.31 -5.65 -9.15
C ILE A 3 -10.16 -5.60 -7.64
N THR A 4 -9.98 -6.76 -7.01
CA THR A 4 -9.61 -6.88 -5.60
C THR A 4 -8.09 -6.89 -5.48
N PHE A 5 -7.56 -6.11 -4.55
CA PHE A 5 -6.14 -6.09 -4.21
C PHE A 5 -5.98 -5.84 -2.71
N TYR A 6 -4.76 -6.07 -2.23
CA TYR A 6 -4.41 -5.91 -0.82
C TYR A 6 -3.52 -4.69 -0.66
N VAL A 7 -3.69 -3.98 0.45
CA VAL A 7 -2.88 -2.81 0.82
C VAL A 7 -2.53 -2.86 2.30
N LEU A 8 -1.49 -2.12 2.66
CA LEU A 8 -1.09 -1.89 4.05
C LEU A 8 -1.73 -0.58 4.55
N LYS A 9 -2.38 -0.60 5.70
CA LYS A 9 -3.02 0.55 6.36
C LYS A 9 -2.41 0.84 7.72
N CYS A 10 -2.21 2.11 8.04
CA CYS A 10 -1.87 2.60 9.38
C CYS A 10 -2.96 3.61 9.80
N GLY A 11 -3.85 3.20 10.71
CA GLY A 11 -5.09 3.93 10.95
C GLY A 11 -5.96 4.01 9.69
N GLU A 12 -6.39 5.22 9.32
CA GLU A 12 -7.20 5.48 8.12
C GLU A 12 -6.37 5.70 6.84
N GLN A 13 -5.04 5.71 6.95
CA GLN A 13 -4.15 6.01 5.83
C GLN A 13 -3.49 4.74 5.27
N TYR A 14 -3.13 4.79 4.00
CA TYR A 14 -2.44 3.71 3.29
C TYR A 14 -0.93 3.91 3.31
N VAL A 15 -0.18 2.82 3.39
CA VAL A 15 1.27 2.83 3.20
C VAL A 15 1.58 2.89 1.70
N ARG A 16 2.56 3.70 1.35
CA ARG A 16 3.15 3.72 0.01
C ARG A 16 4.66 3.77 0.07
N THR A 17 5.31 3.14 -0.90
CA THR A 17 6.75 3.27 -1.11
C THR A 17 7.05 4.02 -2.38
N ASN A 18 8.04 4.91 -2.31
CA ASN A 18 8.45 5.67 -3.48
C ASN A 18 9.64 4.96 -4.16
N ALA A 19 9.34 4.03 -5.06
CA ALA A 19 10.34 3.21 -5.74
C ALA A 19 11.41 4.03 -6.50
N ILE A 20 11.08 5.25 -6.95
CA ILE A 20 11.96 6.12 -7.74
C ILE A 20 12.98 6.86 -6.85
N ARG A 21 12.69 7.04 -5.55
CA ARG A 21 13.54 7.83 -4.64
C ARG A 21 13.68 7.12 -3.29
N SER A 22 14.82 6.46 -3.14
CA SER A 22 15.52 6.23 -1.88
C SER A 22 14.90 5.29 -0.83
N GLY A 23 14.03 4.35 -1.20
CA GLY A 23 13.48 3.40 -0.21
C GLY A 23 12.70 4.11 0.90
N SER A 24 11.98 5.18 0.56
CA SER A 24 11.20 5.92 1.56
C SER A 24 9.77 5.39 1.65
N VAL A 25 9.27 5.28 2.87
CA VAL A 25 7.96 4.70 3.21
C VAL A 25 7.12 5.78 3.88
N HIS A 26 5.95 6.07 3.34
CA HIS A 26 5.08 7.18 3.76
C HIS A 26 3.62 6.75 3.87
N LEU A 27 2.81 7.59 4.51
CA LEU A 27 1.35 7.45 4.50
C LEU A 27 0.70 8.30 3.39
N THR A 28 -0.40 7.81 2.85
CA THR A 28 -1.24 8.52 1.88
C THR A 28 -2.72 8.27 2.15
N ASN A 29 -3.56 9.27 1.89
CA ASN A 29 -5.02 9.12 1.95
C ASN A 29 -5.61 8.63 0.62
N ARG A 30 -4.77 8.45 -0.41
CA ARG A 30 -5.19 8.11 -1.76
C ARG A 30 -4.84 6.66 -2.06
N LEU A 31 -5.87 5.83 -2.22
CA LEU A 31 -5.71 4.42 -2.58
C LEU A 31 -4.93 4.21 -3.89
N ALA A 32 -5.06 5.15 -4.85
CA ALA A 32 -4.34 5.11 -6.12
C ALA A 32 -2.80 5.23 -5.96
N ASP A 33 -2.36 5.90 -4.89
CA ASP A 33 -0.95 6.15 -4.60
C ASP A 33 -0.37 5.11 -3.63
N ALA A 34 -1.19 4.17 -3.13
CA ALA A 34 -0.77 3.12 -2.21
C ALA A 34 -0.05 1.97 -2.93
N ASP A 35 0.78 1.24 -2.18
CA ASP A 35 1.33 -0.02 -2.67
C ASP A 35 0.22 -1.07 -2.69
N ARG A 36 0.00 -1.67 -3.88
CA ARG A 36 -1.09 -2.61 -4.15
C ARG A 36 -0.54 -3.98 -4.47
N PHE A 37 -1.02 -4.99 -3.76
CA PHE A 37 -0.57 -6.37 -3.88
C PHE A 37 -1.69 -7.25 -4.44
N GLY A 38 -1.31 -8.20 -5.31
CA GLY A 38 -2.27 -9.16 -5.88
C GLY A 38 -2.75 -10.22 -4.89
N SER A 39 -2.06 -10.40 -3.76
CA SER A 39 -2.44 -11.36 -2.71
C SER A 39 -2.08 -10.85 -1.32
N GLU A 40 -2.79 -11.35 -0.32
CA GLU A 40 -2.49 -11.06 1.10
C GLU A 40 -1.08 -11.55 1.48
N GLU A 41 -0.67 -12.72 0.96
CA GLU A 41 0.66 -13.28 1.19
C GLU A 41 1.78 -12.35 0.70
N PHE A 42 1.62 -11.76 -0.50
CA PHE A 42 2.61 -10.80 -1.00
C PHE A 42 2.65 -9.51 -0.17
N ALA A 43 1.49 -9.00 0.26
CA ALA A 43 1.45 -7.86 1.18
C ALA A 43 2.16 -8.18 2.51
N LYS A 44 1.97 -9.39 3.04
CA LYS A 44 2.61 -9.85 4.27
C LYS A 44 4.11 -10.00 4.14
N ASN A 45 4.58 -10.62 3.05
CA ASN A 45 6.01 -10.79 2.78
C ASN A 45 6.71 -9.43 2.62
N PHE A 46 6.07 -8.50 1.91
CA PHE A 46 6.57 -7.14 1.79
C PHE A 46 6.65 -6.43 3.14
N PHE A 47 5.59 -6.49 3.95
CA PHE A 47 5.57 -5.88 5.28
C PHE A 47 6.63 -6.47 6.22
N GLN A 48 6.83 -7.79 6.20
CA GLN A 48 7.90 -8.43 6.95
C GLN A 48 9.29 -7.96 6.49
N SER A 49 9.49 -7.78 5.17
CA SER A 49 10.73 -7.23 4.63
C SER A 49 10.98 -5.80 5.13
N LEU A 50 9.96 -4.94 5.15
CA LEU A 50 10.06 -3.59 5.72
C LEU A 50 10.47 -3.60 7.20
N MET A 51 9.94 -4.55 7.98
CA MET A 51 10.27 -4.66 9.40
C MET A 51 11.71 -5.15 9.62
N ILE A 52 12.11 -6.21 8.92
CA ILE A 52 13.44 -6.82 9.04
C ILE A 52 14.53 -5.85 8.57
N ASN A 53 14.29 -5.20 7.43
CA ASN A 53 15.25 -4.32 6.77
C ASN A 53 14.97 -2.85 7.05
N SER A 54 14.28 -2.52 8.15
CA SER A 54 13.82 -1.15 8.46
C SER A 54 14.91 -0.08 8.44
N LYS A 55 16.17 -0.46 8.70
CA LYS A 55 17.34 0.43 8.62
C LYS A 55 17.70 0.87 7.20
N ASP A 56 17.28 0.10 6.19
CA ASP A 56 17.50 0.37 4.78
C ASP A 56 16.43 1.29 4.19
N TYR A 57 15.38 1.60 4.97
CA TYR A 57 14.27 2.43 4.56
C TYR A 57 14.20 3.73 5.37
N MET A 58 13.83 4.81 4.70
CA MET A 58 13.41 6.05 5.35
C MET A 58 11.91 5.96 5.65
N ILE A 59 11.58 5.35 6.78
CA ILE A 59 10.20 5.20 7.24
C ILE A 59 9.77 6.47 7.95
N ASP A 60 8.66 7.07 7.51
CA ASP A 60 8.05 8.20 8.22
C ASP A 60 7.73 7.81 9.67
N SER A 61 8.17 8.63 10.62
CA SER A 61 7.94 8.46 12.06
C SER A 61 6.46 8.36 12.45
N SER A 62 5.55 8.84 11.59
CA SER A 62 4.10 8.70 11.76
C SER A 62 3.62 7.24 11.64
N ILE A 63 4.41 6.37 10.99
CA ILE A 63 4.08 4.97 10.75
C ILE A 63 4.43 4.15 11.99
N LYS A 64 3.40 3.82 12.77
CA LYS A 64 3.52 2.87 13.87
C LYS A 64 3.37 1.46 13.33
N MET A 65 4.50 0.81 13.04
CA MET A 65 4.52 -0.48 12.35
C MET A 65 3.69 -1.58 13.06
N ASP A 66 3.66 -1.59 14.38
CA ASP A 66 2.84 -2.51 15.18
C ASP A 66 1.32 -2.32 14.99
N THR A 67 0.91 -1.17 14.45
CA THR A 67 -0.50 -0.86 14.15
C THR A 67 -0.86 -1.05 12.68
N VAL A 68 0.10 -1.43 11.83
CA VAL A 68 -0.13 -1.65 10.40
C VAL A 68 -0.97 -2.90 10.19
N LYS A 69 -2.02 -2.78 9.37
CA LYS A 69 -2.93 -3.87 9.00
C LYS A 69 -2.89 -4.10 7.50
N ILE A 70 -3.05 -5.36 7.10
CA ILE A 70 -3.30 -5.71 5.70
C ILE A 70 -4.82 -5.74 5.51
N VAL A 71 -5.32 -5.04 4.49
CA VAL A 71 -6.74 -5.00 4.16
C VAL A 71 -6.95 -5.26 2.68
N SER A 72 -8.08 -5.87 2.33
CA SER A 72 -8.53 -5.96 0.94
C SER A 72 -9.31 -4.70 0.54
N GLU A 73 -9.04 -4.21 -0.65
CA GLU A 73 -9.72 -3.06 -1.26
C GLU A 73 -10.21 -3.46 -2.66
N ILE A 74 -11.35 -2.91 -3.06
CA ILE A 74 -11.97 -3.22 -4.36
C ILE A 74 -11.99 -1.94 -5.19
N LEU A 75 -11.32 -1.94 -6.34
CA LEU A 75 -11.44 -0.88 -7.33
C LEU A 75 -12.52 -1.29 -8.34
N LYS A 76 -13.60 -0.51 -8.37
CA LYS A 76 -14.62 -0.61 -9.40
C LYS A 76 -14.18 0.23 -10.60
N ILE A 77 -13.88 -0.43 -11.71
CA ILE A 77 -13.68 0.24 -12.99
C ILE A 77 -15.05 0.37 -13.63
N GLU A 78 -15.58 1.60 -13.64
CA GLU A 78 -16.76 1.96 -14.41
C GLU A 78 -16.36 2.11 -15.88
N ASP A 79 -16.93 1.29 -16.75
CA ASP A 79 -16.72 1.34 -18.20
C ASP A 79 -17.41 2.59 -18.78
N ASN A 80 -16.75 3.75 -18.72
CA ASN A 80 -17.17 4.95 -19.44
C ASN A 80 -16.70 4.94 -20.91
N PHE A 81 -16.85 3.80 -21.60
CA PHE A 81 -16.67 3.69 -23.06
C PHE A 81 -18.02 3.68 -23.79
N LYS A 82 -18.86 4.67 -23.51
CA LYS A 82 -20.02 5.01 -24.33
C LYS A 82 -19.97 6.52 -24.57
N ASN A 83 -19.29 6.94 -25.64
CA ASN A 83 -19.44 8.20 -26.40
C ASN A 83 -18.14 8.59 -27.12
N LEU A 84 -17.59 7.68 -27.94
CA LEU A 84 -16.64 8.02 -29.01
C LEU A 84 -17.21 7.49 -30.33
#